data_AF-A0A531B104-F1
#
_entry.id   AF-A0A531B104-F1
#
_cell.length_a   1.000
_cell.length_b   1.000
_cell.length_c   1.000
_cell.angle_alpha   90.00
_cell.angle_beta   90.00
_cell.angle_gamma   90.00
#
_symmetry.space_group_name_H-M   'P 1'
#
loop_
_entity.id
_entity.type
_entity.pdbx_description
1 polymer ?
#
loop_
_entity_poly.entity_id
_entity_poly.type
_entity_poly.pdbx_seq_one_letter_code
_entity_poly.pdbx_strand_id
1 'polypeptide(L)' 'NKVPLNNVAGKTRHMPDDFMLPDANQLSDAGMAYLKRLVPEKYKVGKPFV' A
#
# COMPACT_ATOMS: atom_id res chain seq x y z
N ASN A 1 9.27 11.01 13.97
CA ASN A 1 9.35 9.91 14.96
C ASN A 1 10.38 8.88 14.49
N LYS A 2 11.44 8.64 15.27
CA LYS A 2 12.45 7.60 14.97
C LYS A 2 12.08 6.32 15.71
N VAL A 3 12.18 5.17 15.05
CA VAL A 3 11.93 3.85 15.65
C VAL A 3 13.28 3.23 16.06
N PRO A 4 13.43 2.75 17.31
CA PRO A 4 14.65 2.06 17.76
C PRO A 4 15.02 0.84 16.90
N LEU A 5 16.32 0.60 16.69
CA LEU A 5 16.82 -0.49 15.84
C LEU A 5 16.39 -1.87 16.35
N ASN A 6 16.44 -2.10 17.67
CA ASN A 6 15.99 -3.35 18.31
C ASN A 6 14.51 -3.67 18.03
N ASN A 7 13.69 -2.67 17.68
CA ASN A 7 12.28 -2.87 17.36
C ASN A 7 12.06 -3.36 15.94
N VAL A 8 13.05 -3.25 15.04
CA VAL A 8 12.92 -3.59 13.61
C VAL A 8 13.95 -4.61 13.12
N ALA A 9 15.11 -4.72 13.78
CA ALA A 9 16.18 -5.62 13.37
C ALA A 9 15.71 -7.08 13.34
N GLY A 10 15.92 -7.75 12.21
CA GLY A 10 15.56 -9.15 12.00
C GLY A 10 14.06 -9.43 11.90
N LYS A 11 13.19 -8.42 11.82
CA LYS A 11 11.74 -8.60 11.70
C LYS A 11 11.27 -8.46 10.25
N THR A 12 10.66 -9.51 9.71
CA THR A 12 9.97 -9.46 8.42
C THR A 12 8.52 -9.07 8.65
N ARG A 13 8.05 -8.02 7.96
CA ARG A 13 6.62 -7.71 7.94
C ARG A 13 5.94 -8.60 6.91
N HIS A 14 5.09 -9.51 7.36
CA HIS A 14 4.22 -10.29 6.49
C HIS A 14 3.08 -9.43 5.97
N MET A 15 2.55 -9.81 4.80
CA MET A 15 1.32 -9.22 4.29
C MET A 15 0.16 -9.59 5.23
N PRO A 16 -0.68 -8.63 5.65
CA PRO A 16 -1.85 -8.95 6.46
C PRO A 16 -2.81 -9.90 5.73
N ASP A 17 -3.45 -10.79 6.47
CA ASP A 17 -4.34 -11.82 5.89
C ASP A 17 -5.57 -11.19 5.20
N ASP A 18 -6.03 -10.05 5.68
CA ASP A 18 -7.18 -9.32 5.15
C ASP A 18 -6.84 -8.48 3.90
N PHE A 19 -5.58 -8.49 3.42
CA PHE A 19 -5.18 -7.75 2.22
C PHE A 19 -5.45 -8.52 0.93
N MET A 20 -5.73 -9.83 1.00
CA MET A 20 -6.11 -10.65 -0.16
C MET A 20 -7.57 -11.01 -0.14
N LEU A 21 -8.13 -11.20 -1.32
CA LEU A 21 -9.37 -11.97 -1.45
C LEU A 21 -9.03 -13.46 -1.23
N PRO A 22 -9.85 -14.20 -0.44
CA PRO A 22 -9.52 -15.56 -0.03
C PRO A 22 -9.45 -16.55 -1.21
N ASP A 23 -10.32 -16.36 -2.20
CA ASP A 23 -10.51 -17.28 -3.33
C ASP A 23 -10.01 -16.71 -4.67
N ALA A 24 -9.22 -15.63 -4.63
CA ALA A 24 -8.71 -15.00 -5.83
C ALA A 24 -7.29 -14.48 -5.63
N ASN A 25 -6.49 -14.53 -6.71
CA ASN A 25 -5.19 -13.88 -6.75
C ASN A 25 -5.33 -12.36 -6.95
N GLN A 26 -6.02 -11.70 -6.01
CA GLN A 26 -6.38 -10.29 -6.08
C GLN A 26 -6.37 -9.68 -4.68
N LEU A 27 -6.10 -8.36 -4.62
CA LEU A 27 -6.12 -7.60 -3.38
C LEU A 27 -7.57 -7.30 -2.95
N SER A 28 -7.81 -7.28 -1.65
CA SER A 28 -9.03 -6.76 -1.06
C SER A 28 -9.08 -5.23 -1.12
N ASP A 29 -10.24 -4.66 -0.77
CA ASP A 29 -10.38 -3.21 -0.61
C ASP A 29 -9.43 -2.64 0.46
N ALA A 30 -9.20 -3.39 1.56
CA ALA A 30 -8.27 -2.98 2.61
C ALA A 30 -6.81 -2.94 2.10
N GLY A 31 -6.39 -3.98 1.38
CA GLY A 31 -5.08 -4.02 0.73
C GLY A 31 -4.91 -2.90 -0.29
N MET A 32 -5.95 -2.62 -1.07
CA MET A 32 -5.92 -1.57 -2.09
C MET A 32 -5.91 -0.16 -1.51
N ALA A 33 -6.67 0.09 -0.43
CA ALA A 33 -6.64 1.34 0.30
C ALA A 33 -5.25 1.61 0.90
N TYR A 34 -4.59 0.58 1.45
CA TYR A 34 -3.23 0.70 1.98
C TYR A 34 -2.24 1.12 0.90
N LEU A 35 -2.26 0.46 -0.27
CA LEU A 35 -1.34 0.77 -1.36
C LEU A 35 -1.59 2.16 -1.96
N LYS A 36 -2.85 2.57 -2.15
CA LYS A 36 -3.21 3.91 -2.65
C LYS A 36 -2.69 5.05 -1.77
N ARG A 37 -2.53 4.83 -0.46
CA ARG A 37 -1.93 5.82 0.45
C ARG A 37 -0.41 5.96 0.26
N LEU A 38 0.26 4.91 -0.22
CA LEU A 38 1.72 4.92 -0.38
C LEU A 38 2.16 5.50 -1.72
N VAL A 39 1.33 5.38 -2.74
CA VAL A 39 1.64 5.82 -4.10
C VAL A 39 0.91 7.14 -4.38
N PRO A 40 1.63 8.21 -4.80
CA PRO A 40 0.99 9.44 -5.22
C PRO A 40 -0.05 9.21 -6.32
N GLU A 41 -1.11 10.02 -6.34
CA GLU A 41 -2.05 9.98 -7.47
C GLU A 41 -1.32 10.22 -8.79
N LYS A 42 -1.74 9.51 -9.84
CA LYS A 42 -1.24 9.77 -11.20
C LYS A 42 -1.47 11.24 -11.54
N TYR A 43 -0.47 11.85 -12.16
CA TYR A 43 -0.55 13.22 -12.67
C TYR A 43 -1.79 13.36 -13.56
N LYS A 44 -2.72 14.25 -13.18
CA LYS A 44 -3.86 14.61 -14.02
C LYS A 44 -3.32 15.55 -15.09
N VAL A 45 -3.16 15.03 -16.31
CA VAL A 45 -2.83 15.87 -17.47
C VAL A 45 -3.95 16.90 -17.60
N GLY A 46 -3.63 18.16 -17.32
CA GLY A 46 -4.56 19.27 -17.57
C GLY A 46 -4.94 19.26 -19.04
N LYS A 47 -6.22 19.49 -19.35
CA LYS A 47 -6.68 19.57 -20.74
C LYS A 47 -5.76 20.57 -21.46
N PRO A 48 -5.09 20.19 -22.56
CA PRO A 48 -4.32 21.16 -23.34
C PRO A 48 -5.31 22.24 -23.76
N PHE A 49 -4.94 23.49 -23.50
CA PHE A 49 -5.74 24.68 -23.71
C PHE A 49 -6.65 24.54 -24.94
N VAL A 50 -7.97 24.56 -24.72
CA VAL A 50 -9.00 24.67 -25.78
C VAL A 50 -9.61 26.05 -25.75
#